data_AF-A0A959S7U8-F1
#
_entry.id   AF-A0A959S7U8-F1
#
_cell.length_a   1.000
_cell.length_b   1.000
_cell.length_c   1.000
_cell.angle_alpha   90.00
_cell.angle_beta   90.00
_cell.angle_gamma   90.00
#
_symmetry.space_group_name_H-M   'P 1'
#
loop_
_entity.id
_entity.type
_entity.pdbx_description
1 polymer ?
#
loop_
_entity_poly.entity_id
_entity_poly.type
_entity_poly.pdbx_seq_one_letter_code
_entity_poly.pdbx_strand_id
1 'polypeptide(L)'
;PRIKWSQEAAEPITLKLSSTIKRFRDRPVSEVDTYIRSQGDGLYKVGLDSHVGFIVMRNGVVRFVHSNYYQRTIGVMSEPMEGNNPLADSRYRIVGTLLGDAMVEAWITGRDLDRDRLAGK
;
A
#
# COMPACT_ATOMS: atom_id res chain seq x y z
N PRO A 1 10.57 -16.28 -10.47
CA PRO A 1 10.28 -14.91 -9.96
C PRO A 1 9.09 -14.84 -8.98
N ARG A 2 7.88 -15.29 -9.38
CA ARG A 2 6.64 -15.13 -8.58
C ARG A 2 6.70 -15.65 -7.14
N ILE A 3 7.29 -16.84 -6.94
CA ILE A 3 7.36 -17.50 -5.62
C ILE A 3 8.25 -16.72 -4.66
N LYS A 4 9.40 -16.23 -5.16
CA LYS A 4 10.32 -15.41 -4.36
C LYS A 4 9.64 -14.11 -3.93
N TRP A 5 8.92 -13.45 -4.83
CA TRP A 5 8.18 -12.23 -4.52
C TRP A 5 7.08 -12.43 -3.49
N SER A 6 6.42 -13.59 -3.47
CA SER A 6 5.43 -13.91 -2.43
C SER A 6 6.04 -14.20 -1.06
N GLN A 7 7.36 -14.43 -0.98
CA GLN A 7 8.10 -14.66 0.26
C GLN A 7 8.80 -13.39 0.77
N GLU A 8 8.88 -12.34 -0.05
CA GLU A 8 9.49 -11.07 0.33
C GLU A 8 8.65 -10.35 1.39
N ALA A 9 9.34 -9.65 2.29
CA ALA A 9 8.68 -8.78 3.24
C ALA A 9 7.90 -7.68 2.51
N ALA A 10 6.83 -7.19 3.14
CA ALA A 10 5.94 -6.22 2.53
C ALA A 10 6.66 -4.91 2.14
N GLU A 11 7.60 -4.48 2.97
CA GLU A 11 8.31 -3.20 2.81
C GLU A 11 9.21 -3.15 1.57
N PRO A 12 10.17 -4.08 1.35
CA PRO A 12 10.98 -4.10 0.13
C PRO A 12 10.15 -3.97 -1.16
N ILE A 13 9.01 -4.67 -1.23
CA ILE A 13 8.11 -4.59 -2.38
C ILE A 13 7.51 -3.17 -2.50
N THR A 14 7.07 -2.55 -1.40
CA THR A 14 6.57 -1.16 -1.44
C THR A 14 7.65 -0.18 -1.87
N LEU A 15 8.89 -0.34 -1.37
CA LEU A 15 10.01 0.53 -1.71
C LEU A 15 10.41 0.43 -3.18
N LYS A 16 10.21 -0.72 -3.82
CA LYS A 16 10.54 -0.94 -5.23
C LYS A 16 9.46 -0.42 -6.19
N LEU A 17 8.20 -0.47 -5.79
CA LEU A 17 7.06 -0.16 -6.67
C LEU A 17 6.55 1.28 -6.56
N SER A 18 6.87 1.99 -5.49
CA SER A 18 6.29 3.30 -5.20
C SER A 18 7.35 4.39 -5.08
N SER A 19 7.07 5.56 -5.67
CA SER A 19 7.92 6.76 -5.54
C SER A 19 7.60 7.52 -4.25
N THR A 20 6.30 7.72 -3.97
CA THR A 20 5.79 8.36 -2.75
C THR A 20 5.47 7.30 -1.71
N ILE A 21 6.14 7.37 -0.56
CA ILE A 21 6.05 6.36 0.50
C ILE A 21 5.90 7.05 1.87
N LYS A 22 5.03 6.50 2.72
CA LYS A 22 4.89 6.91 4.13
C LYS A 22 4.88 5.67 5.03
N ARG A 23 5.60 5.76 6.14
CA ARG A 23 5.63 4.75 7.20
C ARG A 23 4.87 5.24 8.42
N PHE A 24 4.17 4.33 9.08
CA PHE A 24 3.44 4.54 10.32
C PHE A 24 3.83 3.43 11.28
N ARG A 25 4.36 3.78 12.45
CA ARG A 25 4.75 2.83 13.51
C ARG A 25 4.04 3.22 14.79
N ASP A 26 3.29 2.28 15.37
CA ASP A 26 2.53 2.48 16.60
C ASP A 26 1.62 3.72 16.52
N ARG A 27 1.03 3.94 15.33
CA ARG A 27 0.08 5.02 15.04
C ARG A 27 -1.32 4.45 14.78
N PRO A 28 -2.39 5.17 15.14
CA PRO A 28 -3.76 4.76 14.84
C PRO A 28 -4.03 4.77 13.33
N VAL A 29 -5.01 3.98 12.89
CA VAL A 29 -5.43 3.92 11.48
C VAL A 29 -5.97 5.26 10.98
N SER A 30 -6.58 6.08 11.84
CA SER A 30 -7.02 7.43 11.51
C SER A 30 -5.93 8.33 10.91
N GLU A 31 -4.66 8.15 11.30
CA GLU A 31 -3.53 8.88 10.69
C GLU A 31 -3.20 8.36 9.29
N VAL A 32 -3.39 7.06 9.05
CA VAL A 32 -3.26 6.47 7.71
C VAL A 32 -4.38 6.99 6.82
N ASP A 33 -5.63 6.99 7.29
CA ASP A 33 -6.78 7.52 6.55
C ASP A 33 -6.59 9.01 6.24
N THR A 34 -6.15 9.82 7.21
CA THR A 34 -5.84 11.25 7.00
C THR A 34 -4.75 11.44 5.92
N TYR A 35 -3.70 10.62 5.95
CA TYR A 35 -2.66 10.66 4.93
C TYR A 35 -3.20 10.28 3.55
N ILE A 36 -3.95 9.19 3.42
CA ILE A 36 -4.54 8.77 2.15
C ILE A 36 -5.45 9.86 1.58
N ARG A 37 -6.30 10.45 2.43
CA ARG A 37 -7.19 11.57 2.03
C ARG A 37 -6.42 12.79 1.55
N SER A 38 -5.27 13.09 2.13
CA SER A 38 -4.43 14.21 1.68
C SER A 38 -3.72 13.95 0.35
N GLN A 39 -3.59 12.68 -0.07
CA GLN A 39 -3.06 12.33 -1.39
C GLN A 39 -4.11 12.37 -2.51
N GLY A 40 -5.40 12.20 -2.18
CA GLY A 40 -6.49 12.20 -3.14
C GLY A 40 -6.79 10.83 -3.77
N ASP A 41 -7.68 10.82 -4.75
CA ASP A 41 -8.11 9.60 -5.44
C ASP A 41 -6.91 8.84 -6.02
N GLY A 42 -6.85 7.53 -5.76
CA GLY A 42 -5.70 6.72 -6.12
C GLY A 42 -5.71 5.29 -5.59
N LEU A 43 -4.73 4.52 -6.04
CA LEU A 43 -4.44 3.17 -5.59
C LEU A 43 -3.13 3.17 -4.82
N TYR A 44 -3.14 2.58 -3.64
CA TYR A 44 -1.98 2.54 -2.76
C TYR A 44 -1.69 1.09 -2.37
N LYS A 45 -0.43 0.68 -2.40
CA LYS A 45 0.01 -0.55 -1.73
C LYS A 45 0.14 -0.27 -0.25
N VAL A 46 -0.35 -1.17 0.60
CA VAL A 46 -0.05 -1.17 2.03
C VAL A 46 0.65 -2.46 2.43
N GLY A 47 1.75 -2.32 3.15
CA GLY A 47 2.44 -3.40 3.83
C GLY A 47 2.22 -3.31 5.34
N LEU A 48 2.00 -4.45 5.98
CA LEU A 48 1.71 -4.60 7.41
C LEU A 48 2.79 -5.48 8.06
N ASP A 49 2.71 -5.72 9.37
CA ASP A 49 3.66 -6.57 10.11
C ASP A 49 3.74 -8.00 9.54
N SER A 50 2.58 -8.57 9.21
CA SER A 50 2.46 -9.98 8.77
C SER A 50 1.53 -10.14 7.56
N HIS A 51 1.15 -9.04 6.91
CA HIS A 51 0.19 -9.05 5.82
C HIS A 51 0.41 -7.91 4.82
N VAL A 52 -0.31 -7.96 3.69
CA VAL A 52 -0.26 -6.94 2.64
C VAL A 52 -1.66 -6.71 2.09
N GLY A 53 -1.87 -5.55 1.49
CA GLY A 53 -3.08 -5.27 0.74
C GLY A 53 -2.94 -4.01 -0.08
N PHE A 54 -4.10 -3.50 -0.47
CA PHE A 54 -4.24 -2.23 -1.15
C PHE A 54 -5.15 -1.30 -0.35
N ILE A 55 -4.95 -0.01 -0.50
CA ILE A 55 -5.92 1.00 -0.12
C ILE A 55 -6.39 1.67 -1.41
N VAL A 56 -7.71 1.81 -1.56
CA VAL A 56 -8.31 2.53 -2.68
C VAL A 56 -9.00 3.76 -2.13
N MET A 57 -8.61 4.94 -2.61
CA MET A 57 -9.37 6.16 -2.42
C MET A 57 -10.07 6.51 -3.73
N ARG A 58 -11.39 6.66 -3.68
CA ARG A 58 -12.17 7.09 -4.84
C ARG A 58 -13.38 7.89 -4.39
N ASN A 59 -13.58 9.07 -4.96
CA ASN A 59 -14.71 9.96 -4.67
C ASN A 59 -14.88 10.19 -3.15
N GLY A 60 -13.77 10.40 -2.43
CA GLY A 60 -13.77 10.62 -0.99
C GLY A 60 -14.04 9.37 -0.12
N VAL A 61 -14.22 8.20 -0.71
CA VAL A 61 -14.35 6.92 0.00
C VAL A 61 -13.02 6.19 0.02
N VAL A 62 -12.57 5.82 1.22
CA VAL A 62 -11.32 5.06 1.43
C VAL A 62 -11.66 3.64 1.85
N ARG A 63 -11.10 2.64 1.18
CA ARG A 63 -11.33 1.22 1.48
C ARG A 63 -10.02 0.45 1.53
N PHE A 64 -9.92 -0.48 2.47
CA PHE A 64 -8.86 -1.47 2.53
C PHE A 64 -9.27 -2.71 1.73
N VAL A 65 -8.42 -3.15 0.80
CA VAL A 65 -8.66 -4.29 -0.09
C VAL A 65 -7.56 -5.32 0.10
N HIS A 66 -7.90 -6.52 0.56
CA HIS A 66 -6.91 -7.56 0.86
C HIS A 66 -7.51 -8.97 0.80
N SER A 67 -6.63 -9.98 0.86
CA SER A 67 -7.06 -11.37 0.99
C SER A 67 -7.29 -11.69 2.47
N ASN A 68 -8.54 -11.99 2.85
CA ASN A 68 -8.91 -12.14 4.24
C ASN A 68 -8.40 -13.47 4.82
N TYR A 69 -7.36 -13.41 5.66
CA TYR A 69 -6.86 -14.58 6.38
C TYR A 69 -7.55 -14.84 7.73
N TYR A 70 -8.31 -13.87 8.26
CA TYR A 70 -9.16 -14.05 9.45
C TYR A 70 -10.35 -14.96 9.12
N GLN A 71 -10.95 -14.78 7.95
CA GLN A 71 -12.08 -15.56 7.46
C GLN A 71 -11.79 -16.08 6.05
N ARG A 72 -10.92 -17.11 5.99
CA ARG A 72 -10.33 -17.65 4.76
C ARG A 72 -11.34 -18.07 3.69
N THR A 73 -12.57 -18.44 4.08
CA THR A 73 -13.63 -18.88 3.16
C THR A 73 -14.24 -17.73 2.37
N ILE A 74 -14.13 -16.48 2.82
CA ILE A 74 -14.62 -15.31 2.09
C ILE A 74 -13.68 -14.93 0.94
N GLY A 75 -12.37 -15.11 1.14
CA GLY A 75 -11.35 -14.73 0.18
C GLY A 75 -11.08 -13.22 0.18
N VAL A 76 -11.07 -12.59 -1.00
CA VAL A 76 -10.74 -11.16 -1.12
C VAL A 76 -11.88 -10.30 -0.61
N MET A 77 -11.55 -9.31 0.23
CA MET A 77 -12.50 -8.35 0.76
C MET A 77 -12.11 -6.92 0.42
N SER A 78 -13.12 -6.06 0.37
CA SER A 78 -12.98 -4.62 0.38
C SER A 78 -13.79 -4.11 1.57
N GLU A 79 -13.15 -3.48 2.55
CA GLU A 79 -13.77 -3.10 3.82
C GLU A 79 -13.33 -1.70 4.28
N PRO A 80 -14.00 -1.09 5.27
CA PRO A 80 -13.54 0.16 5.88
C PRO A 80 -12.11 0.03 6.45
N MET A 81 -11.42 1.17 6.56
CA MET A 81 -10.05 1.21 7.11
C MET A 81 -10.02 0.78 8.58
N GLU A 82 -10.94 1.31 9.38
CA GLU A 82 -11.12 0.98 10.80
C GLU A 82 -12.01 -0.26 10.96
N GLY A 83 -11.80 -1.03 12.03
CA GLY A 83 -12.60 -2.21 12.36
C GLY A 83 -11.75 -3.37 12.84
N ASN A 84 -12.32 -4.57 12.82
CA ASN A 84 -11.60 -5.81 13.15
C ASN A 84 -10.96 -6.40 11.89
N ASN A 85 -9.85 -5.79 11.45
CA ASN A 85 -9.16 -6.19 10.25
C ASN A 85 -7.63 -6.07 10.40
N PRO A 86 -6.84 -6.73 9.52
CA PRO A 86 -5.38 -6.72 9.62
C PRO A 86 -4.76 -5.33 9.53
N LEU A 87 -5.39 -4.40 8.80
CA LEU A 87 -4.91 -3.03 8.76
C LEU A 87 -4.99 -2.42 10.15
N ALA A 88 -6.09 -2.58 10.89
CA ALA A 88 -6.26 -2.04 12.25
C ALA A 88 -5.36 -2.70 13.30
N ASP A 89 -5.16 -4.02 13.20
CA ASP A 89 -4.36 -4.77 14.19
C ASP A 89 -2.84 -4.58 14.03
N SER A 90 -2.39 -4.11 12.87
CA SER A 90 -0.97 -3.93 12.61
C SER A 90 -0.37 -2.78 13.45
N ARG A 91 0.84 -2.98 13.94
CA ARG A 91 1.66 -1.94 14.59
C ARG A 91 2.54 -1.19 13.60
N TYR A 92 2.86 -1.78 12.46
CA TYR A 92 3.66 -1.16 11.41
C TYR A 92 2.95 -1.17 10.07
N ARG A 93 2.79 0.01 9.47
CA ARG A 93 2.18 0.17 8.15
C ARG A 93 3.12 0.97 7.24
N ILE A 94 3.37 0.47 6.04
CA ILE A 94 4.05 1.19 4.99
C ILE A 94 3.12 1.34 3.79
N VAL A 95 2.81 2.58 3.44
CA VAL A 95 1.94 2.93 2.32
C VAL A 95 2.80 3.48 1.19
N GLY A 96 2.56 3.00 -0.02
CA GLY A 96 3.17 3.53 -1.23
C GLY A 96 2.13 3.76 -2.32
N THR A 97 2.18 4.91 -2.98
CA THR A 97 1.31 5.20 -4.13
C THR A 97 1.68 4.28 -5.29
N LEU A 98 0.67 3.69 -5.92
CA LEU A 98 0.81 2.93 -7.16
C LEU A 98 0.23 3.74 -8.32
N LEU A 99 0.71 3.45 -9.53
CA LEU A 99 0.22 4.05 -10.77
C LEU A 99 0.37 5.59 -10.83
N GLY A 100 1.23 6.18 -10.00
CA GLY A 100 1.65 7.57 -10.17
C GLY A 100 2.59 7.72 -11.37
N ASP A 101 2.75 8.96 -11.86
CA ASP A 101 3.46 9.28 -13.10
C ASP A 101 4.84 8.61 -13.21
N ALA A 102 5.66 8.66 -12.16
CA ALA A 102 6.99 8.06 -12.17
C ALA A 102 6.97 6.54 -12.38
N MET A 103 6.01 5.83 -11.77
CA MET A 103 5.83 4.39 -11.94
C MET A 103 5.32 4.08 -13.35
N VAL A 104 4.35 4.85 -13.84
CA VAL A 104 3.78 4.66 -15.18
C VAL A 104 4.83 4.94 -16.25
N GLU A 105 5.60 6.02 -16.13
CA GLU A 105 6.69 6.35 -17.04
C GLU A 105 7.76 5.25 -17.06
N ALA A 106 8.19 4.79 -15.88
CA ALA A 106 9.15 3.68 -15.78
C ALA A 106 8.62 2.42 -16.48
N TRP A 107 7.35 2.07 -16.23
CA TRP A 107 6.70 0.92 -16.84
C TRP A 107 6.60 1.02 -18.37
N ILE A 108 6.09 2.12 -18.93
CA ILE A 108 5.93 2.28 -20.38
C ILE A 108 7.27 2.41 -21.11
N THR A 109 8.32 2.87 -20.43
CA THR A 109 9.67 2.99 -20.99
C THR A 109 10.55 1.77 -20.73
N GLY A 110 10.04 0.73 -20.05
CA GLY A 110 10.79 -0.49 -19.75
C GLY A 110 11.98 -0.27 -18.80
N ARG A 111 11.92 0.77 -17.95
CA ARG A 111 12.94 1.09 -16.96
C ARG A 111 12.45 0.72 -15.56
N ASP A 112 13.40 0.49 -14.66
CA ASP A 112 13.12 0.38 -13.24
C ASP A 112 12.72 1.75 -12.67
N LEU A 113 11.86 1.74 -11.65
CA LEU A 113 11.61 2.93 -10.85
C LEU A 113 12.88 3.29 -10.07
N ASP A 114 13.58 4.31 -10.54
CA ASP A 114 14.80 4.85 -9.92
C ASP A 114 14.42 5.94 -8.92
N ARG A 115 14.57 5.64 -7.63
CA ARG A 115 14.22 6.55 -6.54
C ARG A 115 15.30 7.56 -6.23
N ASP A 116 16.56 7.25 -6.51
CA ASP A 116 17.68 8.17 -6.25
C ASP A 116 17.61 9.37 -7.20
N ARG A 117 17.12 9.14 -8.43
CA ARG A 117 16.84 10.20 -9.40
C ARG A 117 15.61 11.06 -9.08
N LEU A 118 14.67 10.55 -8.25
CA LEU A 118 13.47 11.27 -7.82
C LEU A 118 13.71 12.11 -6.55
N ALA A 119 14.66 11.73 -5.70
CA ALA A 119 15.02 12.47 -4.49
C ALA A 119 15.99 13.65 -4.74
N GLY A 120 16.57 13.74 -5.94
CA GLY A 120 17.50 14.79 -6.37
C GLY A 120 16.87 15.93 -7.18
N LYS A 121 15.55 16.07 -7.18
CA LYS A 121 14.80 17.18 -7.80
C LYS A 121 13.94 17.90 -6.77
#